data_AF-A0A928ZRL0-F1
#
_entry.id   AF-A0A928ZRL0-F1
#
_cell.length_a   1.000
_cell.length_b   1.000
_cell.length_c   1.000
_cell.angle_alpha   90.00
_cell.angle_beta   90.00
_cell.angle_gamma   90.00
#
_symmetry.space_group_name_H-M   'P 1'
#
loop_
_entity.id
_entity.type
_entity.pdbx_description
1 polymer ?
#
loop_
_entity_poly.entity_id
_entity_poly.type
_entity_poly.pdbx_seq_one_letter_code
_entity_poly.pdbx_strand_id
1 'polypeptide(L)'
;MSTLSTPALSTPPQSALSKACHIQQDEVLELNVSEQAWQVRSGTVALCRTIDGIRRCFFTAHAGEVIFGVAAQDSGLVAIAIEPAVITAIP
;
A
#
# COMPACT_ATOMS: atom_id res chain seq x y z
N MET A 1 9.58 49.73 -1.26
CA MET A 1 9.15 48.72 -0.28
C MET A 1 7.90 48.07 -0.85
N SER A 2 8.01 46.86 -1.39
CA SER A 2 6.88 46.13 -2.00
C SER A 2 6.80 44.76 -1.34
N THR A 3 5.74 44.54 -0.56
CA THR A 3 5.41 43.27 0.08
C THR A 3 4.77 42.34 -0.95
N LEU A 4 5.47 41.27 -1.31
CA LEU A 4 4.93 40.18 -2.12
C LEU A 4 4.13 39.23 -1.20
N SER A 5 2.82 39.26 -1.36
CA SER A 5 1.89 38.33 -0.72
C SER A 5 2.11 36.91 -1.27
N THR A 6 2.53 35.99 -0.41
CA THR A 6 2.64 34.56 -0.76
C THR A 6 1.23 33.98 -0.91
N PRO A 7 0.90 33.25 -1.99
CA PRO A 7 -0.37 32.55 -2.08
C PRO A 7 -0.40 31.42 -1.05
N ALA A 8 -1.47 31.37 -0.26
CA ALA A 8 -1.72 30.28 0.66
C ALA A 8 -1.78 28.96 -0.13
N LEU A 9 -0.88 28.05 0.19
CA LEU A 9 -0.89 26.69 -0.34
C LEU A 9 -2.14 25.99 0.21
N SER A 10 -3.20 25.98 -0.57
CA SER A 10 -4.43 25.24 -0.26
C SER A 10 -4.08 23.76 -0.11
N THR A 11 -3.97 23.31 1.14
CA THR A 11 -3.80 21.90 1.46
C THR A 11 -5.04 21.17 0.94
N PRO A 12 -4.94 20.19 0.05
CA PRO A 12 -6.10 19.40 -0.35
C PRO A 12 -6.69 18.74 0.91
N PRO A 13 -8.03 18.62 1.00
CA PRO A 13 -8.70 18.16 2.21
C PRO A 13 -8.21 16.76 2.59
N GLN A 14 -7.83 16.59 3.87
CA GLN A 14 -7.36 15.37 4.53
C GLN A 14 -8.43 14.24 4.61
N SER A 15 -9.31 14.11 3.62
CA SER A 15 -10.49 13.24 3.64
C SER A 15 -10.45 12.08 2.64
N ALA A 16 -9.28 11.69 2.14
CA ALA A 16 -9.07 10.32 1.71
C ALA A 16 -8.46 9.57 2.90
N LEU A 17 -9.30 9.26 3.89
CA LEU A 17 -8.94 8.43 5.04
C LEU A 17 -8.18 7.20 4.52
N SER A 18 -6.89 7.13 4.84
CA SER A 18 -6.04 5.95 4.75
C SER A 18 -6.71 4.80 5.52
N LYS A 19 -7.65 4.11 4.90
CA LYS A 19 -8.44 3.07 5.55
C LYS A 19 -7.50 1.90 5.81
N ALA A 20 -7.32 1.56 7.07
CA ALA A 20 -6.60 0.36 7.45
C ALA A 20 -7.38 -0.87 6.96
N CYS A 21 -6.73 -1.69 6.14
CA CYS A 21 -7.17 -2.99 5.72
C CYS A 21 -6.73 -4.01 6.78
N HIS A 22 -7.69 -4.61 7.46
CA HIS A 22 -7.46 -5.74 8.34
C HIS A 22 -7.66 -7.01 7.52
N ILE A 23 -6.63 -7.85 7.44
CA ILE A 23 -6.68 -9.12 6.72
C ILE A 23 -6.32 -10.27 7.66
N GLN A 24 -7.10 -11.34 7.62
CA GLN A 24 -6.84 -12.56 8.38
C GLN A 24 -5.77 -13.41 7.72
N GLN A 25 -5.23 -14.39 8.44
CA GLN A 25 -4.29 -15.35 7.87
C GLN A 25 -4.86 -15.99 6.58
N ASP A 26 -4.00 -16.09 5.56
CA ASP A 26 -4.27 -16.57 4.20
C ASP A 26 -5.20 -15.67 3.35
N GLU A 27 -5.74 -14.58 3.90
CA GLU A 27 -6.50 -13.61 3.12
C GLU A 27 -5.60 -12.82 2.18
N VAL A 28 -6.18 -12.45 1.03
CA VAL A 28 -5.50 -11.78 -0.07
C VAL A 28 -5.98 -10.34 -0.16
N LEU A 29 -5.05 -9.39 -0.17
CA LEU A 29 -5.30 -7.98 -0.47
C LEU A 29 -4.67 -7.62 -1.82
N GLU A 30 -5.48 -7.09 -2.72
CA GLU A 30 -5.00 -6.53 -3.98
C GLU A 30 -4.32 -5.19 -3.78
N LEU A 31 -3.10 -5.04 -4.30
CA LEU A 31 -2.31 -3.81 -4.22
C LEU A 31 -2.31 -3.07 -5.57
N ASN A 32 -3.48 -2.97 -6.20
CA ASN A 32 -3.64 -2.55 -7.60
C ASN A 32 -3.84 -1.04 -7.80
N VAL A 33 -3.62 -0.21 -6.76
CA VAL A 33 -3.73 1.24 -6.89
C VAL A 33 -2.39 1.81 -7.37
N SER A 34 -2.39 2.34 -8.60
CA SER A 34 -1.20 3.00 -9.17
C SER A 34 -0.71 4.14 -8.29
N GLU A 35 0.60 4.28 -8.20
CA GLU A 35 1.30 5.33 -7.44
C GLU A 35 1.01 5.35 -5.93
N GLN A 36 0.32 4.33 -5.40
CA GLN A 36 0.06 4.17 -3.98
C GLN A 36 1.11 3.25 -3.35
N ALA A 37 1.72 3.71 -2.25
CA ALA A 37 2.48 2.85 -1.38
C ALA A 37 1.62 2.29 -0.24
N TRP A 38 2.06 1.19 0.36
CA TRP A 38 1.33 0.52 1.42
C TRP A 38 2.25 0.28 2.61
N GLN A 39 1.80 0.61 3.82
CA GLN A 39 2.55 0.32 5.04
C GLN A 39 1.91 -0.83 5.79
N VAL A 40 2.72 -1.82 6.17
CA VAL A 40 2.30 -2.88 7.10
C VAL A 40 2.34 -2.28 8.51
N ARG A 41 1.20 -2.12 9.14
CA ARG A 41 1.06 -1.59 10.51
C ARG A 41 1.27 -2.66 11.57
N SER A 42 0.88 -3.90 11.28
CA SER A 42 1.06 -5.06 12.16
C SER A 42 1.02 -6.36 11.36
N GLY A 43 1.59 -7.42 11.93
CA GLY A 43 1.64 -8.75 11.32
C GLY A 43 2.68 -8.86 10.21
N THR A 44 2.53 -9.92 9.42
CA THR A 44 3.44 -10.28 8.34
C THR A 44 2.65 -10.67 7.10
N VAL A 45 3.06 -10.18 5.93
CA VAL A 45 2.47 -10.54 4.64
C VAL A 45 3.51 -11.04 3.65
N ALA A 46 3.12 -11.95 2.76
CA ALA A 46 3.88 -12.31 1.57
C ALA A 46 3.40 -11.50 0.37
N LEU A 47 4.33 -10.97 -0.41
CA LEU A 47 4.05 -10.29 -1.68
C LEU A 47 4.16 -11.29 -2.82
N CYS A 48 3.06 -11.50 -3.53
CA CYS A 48 2.96 -12.51 -4.56
C CYS A 48 2.37 -11.95 -5.86
N ARG A 49 2.71 -12.58 -6.99
CA ARG A 49 2.12 -12.34 -8.31
C ARG A 49 1.78 -13.67 -8.96
N THR A 50 0.68 -13.71 -9.70
CA THR A 50 0.36 -14.84 -10.57
C THR A 50 1.08 -14.66 -11.90
N ILE A 51 1.96 -15.59 -12.25
CA ILE A 51 2.68 -15.62 -13.53
C ILE A 51 2.38 -16.98 -14.17
N ASP A 52 1.79 -16.97 -15.36
CA ASP A 52 1.40 -18.19 -16.10
C ASP A 52 0.48 -19.12 -15.30
N GLY A 53 -0.45 -18.54 -14.52
CA GLY A 53 -1.38 -19.30 -13.65
C GLY A 53 -0.76 -19.83 -12.36
N ILE A 54 0.54 -19.61 -12.13
CA ILE A 54 1.26 -20.03 -10.93
C ILE A 54 1.48 -18.83 -10.01
N ARG A 55 1.07 -18.97 -8.74
CA ARG A 55 1.34 -17.96 -7.71
C ARG A 55 2.80 -18.05 -7.27
N ARG A 56 3.56 -16.97 -7.47
CA ARG A 56 4.94 -16.83 -7.01
C ARG A 56 5.02 -15.73 -5.96
N CYS A 57 5.61 -16.04 -4.81
CA CYS A 57 5.84 -15.07 -3.73
C CYS A 57 7.32 -14.70 -3.68
N PHE A 58 7.61 -13.39 -3.64
CA PHE A 58 8.96 -12.88 -3.85
C PHE A 58 9.61 -12.40 -2.56
N PHE A 59 8.81 -11.73 -1.71
CA PHE A 59 9.28 -11.10 -0.48
C PHE A 59 8.22 -11.21 0.60
N THR A 60 8.64 -11.14 1.85
CA THR A 60 7.77 -10.87 2.98
C THR A 60 7.90 -9.41 3.39
N ALA A 61 6.81 -8.83 3.89
CA ALA A 61 6.79 -7.51 4.50
C ALA A 61 6.23 -7.63 5.93
N HIS A 62 6.93 -7.04 6.88
CA HIS A 62 6.66 -7.08 8.31
C HIS A 62 6.16 -5.74 8.83
N ALA A 63 5.62 -5.72 10.05
CA ALA A 63 5.22 -4.50 10.74
C ALA A 63 6.32 -3.41 10.70
N GLY A 64 5.93 -2.22 10.23
CA GLY A 64 6.81 -1.06 10.04
C GLY A 64 7.32 -0.89 8.62
N GLU A 65 7.34 -1.95 7.81
CA GLU A 65 7.84 -1.90 6.44
C GLU A 65 6.83 -1.26 5.46
N VAL A 66 7.38 -0.66 4.41
CA VAL A 66 6.61 0.00 3.36
C VAL A 66 6.84 -0.73 2.03
N ILE A 67 5.74 -1.05 1.37
CA ILE A 67 5.68 -1.66 0.05
C ILE A 67 5.55 -0.51 -0.96
N PHE A 68 6.66 -0.17 -1.61
CA PHE A 68 6.77 0.87 -2.64
C PHE A 68 7.08 0.26 -4.01
N GLY A 69 6.71 0.94 -5.08
CA GLY A 69 7.18 0.59 -6.44
C GLY A 69 6.29 -0.40 -7.21
N VAL A 70 5.05 -0.60 -6.77
CA VAL A 70 4.06 -1.38 -7.54
C VAL A 70 3.39 -0.48 -8.60
N ALA A 71 4.20 0.25 -9.35
CA ALA A 71 3.77 1.29 -10.30
C ALA A 71 3.51 0.74 -11.71
N ALA A 72 2.88 -0.44 -11.82
CA ALA A 72 2.40 -0.93 -13.10
C ALA A 72 0.88 -1.11 -13.02
N GLN A 73 0.15 -0.40 -13.89
CA GLN A 73 -1.17 -0.88 -14.30
C GLN A 73 -1.00 -2.37 -14.66
N ASP A 74 -1.86 -3.22 -14.09
CA ASP A 74 -1.80 -4.68 -14.24
C ASP A 74 -0.61 -5.40 -13.60
N SER A 75 -0.04 -4.84 -12.52
CA SER A 75 1.02 -5.54 -11.77
C SER A 75 0.58 -6.91 -11.24
N GLY A 76 -0.72 -7.15 -11.04
CA GLY A 76 -1.24 -8.40 -10.47
C GLY A 76 -0.60 -8.76 -9.12
N LEU A 77 -0.07 -7.76 -8.42
CA LEU A 77 0.59 -7.95 -7.13
C LEU A 77 -0.47 -7.99 -6.03
N VAL A 78 -0.36 -9.02 -5.20
CA VAL A 78 -1.21 -9.21 -4.04
C VAL A 78 -0.35 -9.34 -2.78
N ALA A 79 -0.86 -8.86 -1.66
CA ALA A 79 -0.37 -9.21 -0.34
C ALA A 79 -1.21 -10.36 0.21
N ILE A 80 -0.57 -11.38 0.77
CA ILE A 80 -1.22 -12.49 1.46
C ILE A 80 -0.77 -12.47 2.90
N ALA A 81 -1.72 -12.43 3.83
CA ALA A 81 -1.39 -12.47 5.25
C ALA A 81 -0.83 -13.85 5.64
N ILE A 82 0.40 -13.86 6.18
CA ILE A 82 0.99 -15.07 6.80
C ILE A 82 0.41 -15.26 8.20
N GLU A 83 0.07 -14.16 8.85
CA GLU A 83 -0.64 -14.05 10.12
C GLU A 83 -1.59 -12.85 10.03
N PRO A 84 -2.56 -12.67 10.95
CA PRO A 84 -3.44 -11.51 10.94
C PRO A 84 -2.65 -10.20 10.84
N ALA A 85 -2.93 -9.43 9.80
CA ALA A 85 -2.15 -8.25 9.44
C ALA A 85 -3.03 -7.02 9.25
N VAL A 86 -2.43 -5.86 9.46
CA VAL A 86 -3.05 -4.56 9.19
C VAL A 86 -2.18 -3.83 8.20
N ILE A 87 -2.76 -3.45 7.06
CA ILE A 87 -2.07 -2.73 6.00
C ILE A 87 -2.79 -1.42 5.77
N THR A 88 -2.06 -0.33 5.56
CA THR A 88 -2.66 0.97 5.26
C THR A 88 -2.08 1.54 3.98
N ALA A 89 -2.96 2.03 3.11
CA ALA A 89 -2.54 2.82 1.96
C ALA A 89 -1.98 4.17 2.45
N ILE A 90 -0.79 4.53 1.98
CA ILE A 90 -0.17 5.84 2.23
C ILE A 90 -0.21 6.67 0.93
N PRO A 91 -0.52 7.98 1.02
CA PRO A 91 -0.52 8.88 -0.12
C PRO A 91 0.90 9.21 -0.61
#